data_AF-A0A553PQR8-F1
#
_entry.id   AF-A0A553PQR8-F1
#
_cell.length_a   1.000
_cell.length_b   1.000
_cell.length_c   1.000
_cell.angle_alpha   90.00
_cell.angle_beta   90.00
_cell.angle_gamma   90.00
#
_symmetry.space_group_name_H-M   'P 1'
#
loop_
_entity.id
_entity.type
_entity.pdbx_description
1 polymer ?
#
loop_
_entity_poly.entity_id
_entity_poly.type
_entity_poly.pdbx_seq_one_letter_code
_entity_poly.pdbx_strand_id
1 'polypeptide(L)'
;MLIHSPEAYPEVEGNTLAIGPGQELFLSLTASHTDGSKAILDFPFEGRSCLFEDEKSFPQAEVTIFKDYSQENCQLECRAKLLLRKCGCLPYYYPRLDLVLKEREDFQFLKNSTCNWEGLNCLANSTGKCTLQFAPRMWSNSMGELILSLVVIWIQHVSIL
;
A
#
# COMPACT_ATOMS: atom_id res chain seq x y z
N MET A 1 -19.66 12.17 3.03
CA MET A 1 -19.90 11.15 1.98
C MET A 1 -18.56 10.82 1.33
N LEU A 2 -18.27 9.52 1.17
CA LEU A 2 -17.05 8.99 0.55
C LEU A 2 -17.47 8.05 -0.59
N ILE A 3 -16.80 8.12 -1.72
CA ILE A 3 -17.03 7.25 -2.89
C ILE A 3 -15.68 6.67 -3.28
N HIS A 4 -15.59 5.35 -3.38
CA HIS A 4 -14.36 4.62 -3.66
C HIS A 4 -14.67 3.35 -4.48
N SER A 5 -13.64 2.72 -5.04
CA SER A 5 -13.78 1.43 -5.74
C SER A 5 -14.20 0.33 -4.77
N PRO A 6 -15.08 -0.61 -5.16
CA PRO A 6 -15.51 -1.70 -4.27
C PRO A 6 -14.37 -2.65 -3.87
N GLU A 7 -13.30 -2.72 -4.66
CA GLU A 7 -12.10 -3.53 -4.40
C GLU A 7 -11.15 -2.85 -3.40
N ALA A 8 -11.22 -1.52 -3.27
CA ALA A 8 -10.34 -0.73 -2.44
C ALA A 8 -10.91 -0.51 -1.02
N TYR A 9 -10.04 -0.54 -0.01
CA TYR A 9 -10.44 -0.18 1.35
C TYR A 9 -10.83 1.32 1.44
N PRO A 10 -11.95 1.67 2.10
CA PRO A 10 -12.42 3.05 2.22
C PRO A 10 -11.59 3.86 3.22
N GLU A 11 -10.41 4.32 2.81
CA GLU A 11 -9.61 5.24 3.62
C GLU A 11 -10.14 6.67 3.52
N VAL A 12 -10.26 7.36 4.66
CA VAL A 12 -10.85 8.71 4.75
C VAL A 12 -9.89 9.80 4.24
N GLU A 13 -8.63 9.47 4.01
CA GLU A 13 -7.64 10.37 3.38
C GLU A 13 -7.93 10.67 1.89
N GLY A 14 -8.95 10.05 1.30
CA GLY A 14 -9.36 10.25 -0.10
C GLY A 14 -10.36 11.37 -0.36
N ASN A 15 -10.99 11.30 -1.54
CA ASN A 15 -12.00 12.27 -1.98
C ASN A 15 -13.28 12.17 -1.14
N THR A 16 -13.41 13.04 -0.14
CA THR A 16 -14.59 13.12 0.72
C THR A 16 -15.37 14.41 0.46
N LEU A 17 -16.70 14.30 0.53
CA LEU A 17 -17.61 15.43 0.47
C LEU A 17 -18.33 15.57 1.82
N ALA A 18 -18.13 16.70 2.49
CA ALA A 18 -18.89 17.05 3.69
C ALA A 18 -20.28 17.59 3.29
N ILE A 19 -21.34 17.13 3.95
CA ILE A 19 -22.72 17.54 3.68
C ILE A 19 -23.27 18.15 4.97
N GLY A 20 -23.81 19.38 4.87
CA GLY A 20 -24.42 20.07 6.00
C GLY A 20 -25.83 19.56 6.31
N PRO A 21 -26.31 19.74 7.55
CA PRO A 21 -27.68 19.37 7.92
C PRO A 21 -28.70 20.25 7.17
N GLY A 22 -29.86 19.66 6.83
CA GLY A 22 -30.95 20.37 6.16
C GLY A 22 -30.71 20.67 4.68
N GLN A 23 -29.68 20.07 4.08
CA GLN A 23 -29.36 20.22 2.66
C GLN A 23 -29.78 18.97 1.87
N GLU A 24 -30.28 19.18 0.66
CA GLU A 24 -30.46 18.14 -0.33
C GLU A 24 -29.31 18.20 -1.33
N LEU A 25 -28.69 17.05 -1.62
CA LEU A 25 -27.53 16.96 -2.50
C LEU A 25 -27.84 15.98 -3.64
N PHE A 26 -27.65 16.44 -4.88
CA PHE A 26 -27.70 15.61 -6.08
C PHE A 26 -26.28 15.42 -6.62
N LEU A 27 -25.84 14.16 -6.70
CA LEU A 27 -24.52 13.79 -7.19
C LEU A 27 -24.63 13.04 -8.53
N SER A 28 -23.93 13.55 -9.54
CA SER A 28 -23.73 12.82 -10.80
C SER A 28 -22.35 12.17 -10.76
N LEU A 29 -22.30 10.85 -10.90
CA LEU A 29 -21.07 10.07 -10.81
C LEU A 29 -20.71 9.49 -12.18
N THR A 30 -19.43 9.58 -12.53
CA THR A 30 -18.88 8.95 -13.73
C THR A 30 -17.73 8.05 -13.29
N ALA A 31 -17.88 6.75 -13.53
CA ALA A 31 -16.82 5.78 -13.27
C ALA A 31 -15.90 5.66 -14.49
N SER A 32 -14.60 5.51 -14.25
CA SER A 32 -13.59 5.23 -15.27
C SER A 32 -12.76 4.03 -14.82
N HIS A 33 -12.49 3.11 -15.73
CA HIS A 33 -11.66 1.94 -15.50
C HIS A 33 -10.55 1.89 -16.55
N THR A 34 -9.32 1.60 -16.12
CA THR A 34 -8.15 1.52 -17.00
C THR A 34 -7.55 0.14 -16.90
N ASP A 35 -7.55 -0.58 -18.02
CA ASP A 35 -6.94 -1.91 -18.13
C ASP A 35 -5.58 -1.86 -18.82
N GLY A 36 -4.69 -2.76 -18.43
CA GLY A 36 -3.40 -2.96 -19.07
C GLY A 36 -3.56 -3.50 -20.50
N SER A 37 -2.86 -2.91 -21.47
CA SER A 37 -2.82 -3.46 -22.82
C SER A 37 -2.01 -4.77 -22.85
N LYS A 38 -2.28 -5.65 -23.82
CA LYS A 38 -1.56 -6.94 -23.93
C LYS A 38 -0.04 -6.78 -24.03
N ALA A 39 0.43 -5.73 -24.70
CA ALA A 39 1.86 -5.44 -24.82
C ALA A 39 2.50 -5.06 -23.46
N ILE A 40 1.73 -4.51 -22.53
CA ILE A 40 2.21 -4.23 -21.17
C ILE A 40 2.26 -5.51 -20.35
N LEU A 41 1.33 -6.47 -20.53
CA LEU A 41 1.37 -7.77 -19.85
C LEU A 41 2.66 -8.55 -20.14
N ASP A 42 3.17 -8.45 -21.36
CA ASP A 42 4.42 -9.12 -21.79
C ASP A 42 5.69 -8.43 -21.27
N PHE A 43 5.60 -7.20 -20.76
CA PHE A 43 6.75 -6.48 -20.22
C PHE A 43 7.08 -6.99 -18.80
N PRO A 44 8.35 -7.23 -18.46
CA PRO A 44 8.70 -7.79 -17.16
C PRO A 44 8.27 -6.88 -16.00
N PHE A 45 7.78 -7.53 -14.93
CA PHE A 45 7.37 -6.90 -13.68
C PHE A 45 8.36 -5.84 -13.18
N GLU A 46 9.66 -6.16 -13.20
CA GLU A 46 10.73 -5.28 -12.72
C GLU A 46 10.79 -3.93 -13.44
N GLY A 47 10.34 -3.86 -14.69
CA GLY A 47 10.37 -2.65 -15.48
C GLY A 47 9.07 -1.83 -15.45
N ARG A 48 7.95 -2.40 -14.98
CA ARG A 48 6.63 -1.71 -14.94
C ARG A 48 6.38 -0.96 -13.64
N SER A 49 7.03 -1.37 -12.55
CA SER A 49 6.81 -0.82 -11.22
C SER A 49 5.34 -0.83 -10.74
N CYS A 50 4.52 -1.76 -11.26
CA CYS A 50 3.14 -2.06 -10.86
C CYS A 50 2.90 -3.58 -10.96
N LEU A 51 1.94 -4.12 -10.21
CA LEU A 51 1.58 -5.54 -10.22
C LEU A 51 0.31 -5.78 -11.03
N PHE A 52 0.25 -6.92 -11.72
CA PHE A 52 -1.03 -7.50 -12.14
C PHE A 52 -1.57 -8.49 -11.09
N GLU A 53 -2.86 -8.81 -11.17
CA GLU A 53 -3.56 -9.66 -10.19
C GLU A 53 -2.93 -11.05 -10.07
N ASP A 54 -2.52 -11.62 -11.21
CA ASP A 54 -1.85 -12.92 -11.33
C ASP A 54 -0.39 -12.91 -10.84
N GLU A 55 0.23 -11.73 -10.77
CA GLU A 55 1.62 -11.53 -10.36
C GLU A 55 1.79 -11.36 -8.85
N LYS A 56 0.68 -11.28 -8.12
CA LYS A 56 0.66 -11.13 -6.66
C LYS A 56 1.30 -12.31 -5.92
N SER A 57 1.36 -13.48 -6.56
CA SER A 57 2.05 -14.66 -6.04
C SER A 57 3.57 -14.55 -6.08
N PHE A 58 4.13 -13.57 -6.80
CA PHE A 58 5.57 -13.42 -6.91
C PHE A 58 6.19 -13.01 -5.57
N PRO A 59 7.37 -13.55 -5.21
CA PRO A 59 8.03 -13.22 -3.94
C PRO A 59 8.29 -11.72 -3.73
N GLN A 60 8.36 -10.95 -4.82
CA GLN A 60 8.60 -9.52 -4.85
C GLN A 60 7.32 -8.68 -4.72
N ALA A 61 6.14 -9.31 -4.83
CA ALA A 61 4.85 -8.64 -4.66
C ALA A 61 4.57 -8.48 -3.16
N GLU A 62 4.90 -7.31 -2.60
CA GLU A 62 4.70 -7.04 -1.17
C GLU A 62 3.23 -6.88 -0.75
N VAL A 63 2.25 -7.21 -1.61
CA VAL A 63 0.80 -7.16 -1.34
C VAL A 63 0.29 -8.54 -0.99
N THR A 64 0.01 -8.78 0.29
CA THR A 64 -0.26 -10.12 0.81
C THR A 64 -1.57 -10.25 1.57
N ILE A 65 -2.31 -9.16 1.79
CA ILE A 65 -3.42 -9.15 2.75
C ILE A 65 -4.78 -8.92 2.09
N PHE A 66 -4.90 -7.94 1.18
CA PHE A 66 -6.13 -7.76 0.40
C PHE A 66 -6.28 -8.85 -0.64
N LYS A 67 -7.50 -9.21 -1.02
CA LYS A 67 -7.75 -10.26 -2.03
C LYS A 67 -7.34 -9.78 -3.42
N ASP A 68 -7.82 -8.61 -3.82
CA ASP A 68 -7.58 -8.02 -5.13
C ASP A 68 -6.51 -6.90 -5.02
N TYR A 69 -5.61 -6.84 -5.99
CA TYR A 69 -4.58 -5.81 -6.08
C TYR A 69 -5.19 -4.48 -6.54
N SER A 70 -5.04 -3.46 -5.70
CA SER A 70 -5.23 -2.07 -6.08
C SER A 70 -4.09 -1.22 -5.52
N GLN A 71 -3.85 -0.07 -6.15
CA GLN A 71 -2.81 0.85 -5.67
C GLN A 71 -3.11 1.31 -4.24
N GLU A 72 -4.38 1.56 -3.93
CA GLU A 72 -4.87 2.00 -2.62
C GLU A 72 -4.62 0.91 -1.57
N ASN A 73 -4.99 -0.34 -1.85
CA ASN A 73 -4.80 -1.47 -0.95
C ASN A 73 -3.30 -1.71 -0.69
N CYS A 74 -2.47 -1.60 -1.74
CA CYS A 74 -1.02 -1.75 -1.62
C CYS A 74 -0.41 -0.67 -0.71
N GLN A 75 -0.80 0.59 -0.89
CA GLN A 75 -0.35 1.68 -0.03
C GLN A 75 -0.80 1.49 1.43
N LEU A 76 -2.05 1.08 1.64
CA LEU A 76 -2.60 0.81 2.96
C LEU A 76 -1.86 -0.33 3.67
N GLU A 77 -1.56 -1.44 2.97
CA GLU A 77 -0.74 -2.53 3.52
C GLU A 77 0.66 -2.06 3.88
N CYS A 78 1.29 -1.26 3.03
CA CYS A 78 2.61 -0.73 3.30
C CYS A 78 2.60 0.15 4.56
N ARG A 79 1.64 1.08 4.67
CA ARG A 79 1.49 1.92 5.86
C ARG A 79 1.27 1.04 7.08
N ALA A 80 0.37 0.07 7.01
CA ALA A 80 0.10 -0.83 8.12
C ALA A 80 1.35 -1.59 8.58
N LYS A 81 2.12 -2.16 7.65
CA LYS A 81 3.39 -2.85 7.95
C LYS A 81 4.41 -1.91 8.59
N LEU A 82 4.52 -0.68 8.08
CA LEU A 82 5.40 0.35 8.63
C LEU A 82 5.01 0.72 10.07
N LEU A 83 3.71 0.96 10.31
CA LEU A 83 3.19 1.33 11.62
C LEU A 83 3.36 0.20 12.64
N LEU A 84 3.10 -1.04 12.24
CA LEU A 84 3.37 -2.21 13.08
C LEU A 84 4.85 -2.37 13.43
N ARG A 85 5.77 -2.14 12.48
CA ARG A 85 7.21 -2.20 12.76
C ARG A 85 7.69 -1.09 13.68
N LYS A 86 7.14 0.12 13.55
CA LYS A 86 7.58 1.31 14.32
C LYS A 86 6.93 1.42 15.69
N CYS A 87 5.62 1.28 15.74
CA CYS A 87 4.82 1.54 16.93
C CYS A 87 4.19 0.26 17.52
N GLY A 88 4.30 -0.89 16.85
CA GLY A 88 3.76 -2.16 17.35
C GLY A 88 2.24 -2.25 17.33
N CYS A 89 1.55 -1.31 16.70
CA CYS A 89 0.09 -1.24 16.69
C CYS A 89 -0.44 -0.56 15.41
N LEU A 90 -1.74 -0.71 15.17
CA LEU A 90 -2.55 -0.09 14.13
C LEU A 90 -3.72 0.67 14.76
N PRO A 91 -4.15 1.80 14.16
CA PRO A 91 -5.39 2.46 14.53
C PRO A 91 -6.61 1.53 14.41
N TYR A 92 -7.65 1.80 15.20
CA TYR A 92 -8.87 0.96 15.19
C TYR A 92 -9.61 0.96 13.84
N TYR A 93 -9.44 2.02 13.05
CA TYR A 93 -10.06 2.18 11.73
C TYR A 93 -9.24 1.54 10.61
N TYR A 94 -8.06 0.99 10.89
CA TYR A 94 -7.38 0.12 9.93
C TYR A 94 -8.10 -1.23 9.87
N PRO A 95 -8.07 -1.93 8.72
CA PRO A 95 -8.53 -3.30 8.67
C PRO A 95 -7.71 -4.15 9.66
N ARG A 96 -8.27 -5.28 10.10
CA ARG A 96 -7.61 -6.23 11.03
C ARG A 96 -6.48 -7.02 10.36
N LEU A 97 -5.59 -6.31 9.69
CA LEU A 97 -4.38 -6.78 9.02
C LEU A 97 -3.43 -7.45 10.03
N ASP A 98 -3.52 -7.07 11.30
CA ASP A 98 -2.82 -7.73 12.40
C ASP A 98 -3.10 -9.22 12.50
N LEU A 99 -4.33 -9.65 12.19
CA LEU A 99 -4.71 -11.05 12.30
C LEU A 99 -4.03 -11.87 11.20
N VAL A 100 -3.93 -11.31 9.99
CA VAL A 100 -3.28 -11.95 8.85
C VAL A 100 -1.76 -11.93 8.99
N LEU A 101 -1.20 -10.84 9.54
CA LEU A 101 0.26 -10.70 9.69
C LEU A 101 0.86 -11.54 10.83
N LYS A 102 0.06 -12.03 11.79
CA LYS A 102 0.53 -12.93 12.86
C LYS A 102 1.14 -14.23 12.35
N GLU A 103 0.80 -14.66 11.14
CA GLU A 103 1.36 -15.85 10.50
C GLU A 103 2.78 -15.62 9.95
N ARG A 104 3.22 -14.36 9.82
CA ARG A 104 4.61 -14.03 9.50
C ARG A 104 5.48 -14.01 10.75
N GLU A 105 6.68 -14.60 10.64
CA GLU A 105 7.69 -14.59 11.69
C GLU A 105 8.00 -13.17 12.19
N ASP A 106 8.04 -12.18 11.29
CA ASP A 106 8.34 -10.77 11.60
C ASP A 106 7.38 -10.12 12.62
N PHE A 107 6.14 -10.63 12.74
CA PHE A 107 5.06 -9.98 13.50
C PHE A 107 4.42 -10.89 14.57
N GLN A 108 5.06 -12.03 14.86
CA GLN A 108 4.54 -13.07 15.76
C GLN A 108 4.37 -12.61 17.23
N PHE A 109 4.97 -11.47 17.61
CA PHE A 109 4.90 -10.92 18.97
C PHE A 109 3.64 -10.06 19.25
N LEU A 110 2.81 -9.76 18.23
CA LEU A 110 1.66 -8.84 18.37
C LEU A 110 0.48 -9.48 19.12
N LYS A 111 0.43 -9.36 20.45
CA LYS A 111 -0.66 -9.91 21.29
C LYS A 111 -1.94 -9.04 21.31
N ASN A 112 -1.82 -7.76 21.00
CA ASN A 112 -2.93 -6.83 20.73
C ASN A 112 -2.39 -5.70 19.85
N SER A 113 -2.84 -5.62 18.60
CA SER A 113 -2.35 -4.64 17.65
C SER A 113 -3.14 -3.34 17.68
N THR A 114 -4.23 -3.20 18.43
CA THR A 114 -4.97 -1.95 18.43
C THR A 114 -4.21 -0.90 19.24
N CYS A 115 -3.94 0.26 18.63
CA CYS A 115 -3.23 1.32 19.33
C CYS A 115 -4.03 1.85 20.52
N ASN A 116 -3.38 1.92 21.67
CA ASN A 116 -3.78 2.75 22.80
C ASN A 116 -3.26 4.19 22.58
N TRP A 117 -3.40 5.06 23.59
CA TRP A 117 -2.91 6.44 23.53
C TRP A 117 -1.40 6.55 23.23
N GLU A 118 -0.56 5.72 23.86
CA GLU A 118 0.89 5.72 23.63
C GLU A 118 1.23 5.36 22.18
N GLY A 119 0.54 4.35 21.64
CA GLY A 119 0.63 3.95 20.24
C GLY A 119 0.21 5.09 19.30
N LEU A 120 -0.93 5.74 19.56
CA LEU A 120 -1.40 6.88 18.76
C LEU A 120 -0.40 8.05 18.78
N ASN A 121 0.22 8.32 19.93
CA ASN A 121 1.25 9.36 20.04
C ASN A 121 2.51 8.99 19.23
N CYS A 122 2.90 7.71 19.21
CA CYS A 122 3.95 7.21 18.34
C CYS A 122 3.60 7.40 16.86
N LEU A 123 2.36 7.09 16.45
CA LEU A 123 1.90 7.26 15.07
C LEU A 123 2.00 8.72 14.62
N ALA A 124 1.51 9.65 15.46
CA ALA A 124 1.52 11.09 15.16
C ALA A 124 2.94 11.65 14.95
N ASN A 125 3.95 11.02 15.55
CA ASN A 125 5.35 11.42 15.41
C ASN A 125 6.15 10.52 14.44
N SER A 126 5.52 9.46 13.91
CA SER A 126 6.18 8.51 13.02
C SER A 126 6.09 8.98 11.58
N THR A 127 7.21 9.41 11.04
CA THR A 127 7.33 9.69 9.60
C THR A 127 7.93 8.50 8.88
N GLY A 128 7.44 8.16 7.71
CA GLY A 128 8.05 7.15 6.86
C GLY A 128 7.49 7.22 5.45
N LYS A 129 8.24 6.69 4.50
CA LYS A 129 7.81 6.65 3.11
C LYS A 129 7.45 5.22 2.75
N CYS A 130 6.23 5.05 2.26
CA CYS A 130 5.86 3.89 1.48
C CYS A 130 6.36 4.07 0.07
N THR A 131 7.63 3.78 -0.14
CA THR A 131 8.14 3.55 -1.48
C THR A 131 7.78 2.11 -1.84
N LEU A 132 7.10 1.90 -2.96
CA LEU A 132 7.05 0.58 -3.59
C LEU A 132 8.50 0.20 -3.88
N GLN A 133 9.13 -0.56 -2.98
CA GLN A 133 10.47 -1.06 -3.16
C GLN A 133 10.39 -2.25 -4.10
N PHE A 134 10.39 -1.95 -5.40
CA PHE A 134 10.94 -2.89 -6.36
C PHE A 134 12.43 -2.95 -6.04
N ALA A 135 12.85 -3.92 -5.22
CA ALA A 135 14.24 -4.09 -4.85
C ALA A 135 15.08 -4.18 -6.14
N PRO A 136 16.09 -3.32 -6.35
CA PRO A 136 17.01 -3.53 -7.45
C PRO A 136 17.72 -4.86 -7.21
N ARG A 137 17.54 -5.81 -8.13
CA ARG A 137 18.29 -7.06 -8.10
C ARG A 137 19.76 -6.71 -8.35
N MET A 138 20.63 -6.94 -7.37
CA MET A 138 22.07 -6.91 -7.56
C MET A 138 22.43 -8.05 -8.52
N TRP A 139 22.64 -7.75 -9.80
CA TRP A 139 23.11 -8.73 -10.77
C TRP A 139 24.57 -9.06 -10.47
N SER A 140 24.84 -10.24 -9.91
CA SER A 140 26.16 -10.87 -10.02
C SER A 140 26.18 -11.65 -11.33
N ASN A 141 26.74 -11.04 -12.37
CA ASN A 141 27.23 -11.80 -13.52
C ASN A 141 28.51 -12.55 -13.10
N SER A 142 28.80 -13.68 -13.73
CA SER A 142 30.00 -14.51 -13.46
C SER A 142 31.32 -13.86 -13.92
N MET A 143 31.34 -12.54 -14.09
CA MET A 143 32.53 -11.72 -14.29
C MET A 143 32.30 -10.47 -13.43
N GLY A 144 33.01 -10.37 -12.31
CA GLY A 144 32.76 -9.37 -11.27
C GLY A 144 33.03 -7.93 -11.69
N GLU A 145 32.04 -7.27 -12.30
CA GLU A 145 32.00 -5.81 -12.44
C GLU A 145 30.65 -5.25 -11.96
N LEU A 146 30.73 -4.29 -11.03
CA LEU A 146 29.59 -3.54 -10.48
C LEU A 146 29.21 -2.42 -11.46
N ILE A 147 28.18 -2.63 -12.29
CA ILE A 147 27.60 -1.56 -13.11
C ILE A 147 26.40 -0.97 -12.35
N LEU A 148 26.59 0.22 -11.76
CA LEU A 148 25.50 1.07 -11.27
C LEU A 148 24.75 1.64 -12.49
N SER A 149 23.66 1.02 -12.91
CA SER A 149 22.72 1.68 -13.81
C SER A 149 21.88 2.66 -13.01
N LEU A 150 22.09 3.95 -13.25
CA LEU A 150 21.25 5.05 -12.78
C LEU A 150 19.87 4.94 -13.42
N VAL A 151 18.97 4.14 -12.85
CA VAL A 151 17.55 4.20 -13.20
C VAL A 151 16.92 5.30 -12.35
N VAL A 152 16.52 6.37 -13.02
CA VAL A 152 15.86 7.56 -12.47
C VAL A 152 14.62 7.13 -11.68
N ILE A 153 14.66 7.33 -10.36
CA ILE A 153 13.56 7.08 -9.43
C ILE A 153 12.54 8.21 -9.60
N TRP A 154 11.40 7.94 -10.21
CA TRP A 154 10.23 8.79 -10.07
C TRP A 154 9.60 8.55 -8.69
N ILE A 155 9.95 9.41 -7.73
CA ILE A 155 9.35 9.42 -6.40
C ILE A 155 7.94 10.00 -6.53
N GLN A 156 6.92 9.15 -6.58
CA GLN A 156 5.57 9.61 -6.23
C GLN A 156 5.55 9.89 -4.71
N HIS A 157 5.51 11.18 -4.38
CA HIS A 157 5.42 11.67 -3.01
C HIS A 157 4.01 11.45 -2.47
N VAL A 158 3.87 10.57 -1.48
CA VAL A 158 2.69 10.51 -0.61
C VAL A 158 3.16 10.70 0.82
N SER A 159 2.79 11.85 1.39
CA SER A 159 3.00 12.17 2.80
C SER A 159 1.89 11.51 3.62
N ILE A 160 2.26 10.87 4.73
CA ILE A 160 1.33 10.37 5.74
C ILE A 160 0.94 11.58 6.59
N LEU A 161 -0.35 11.91 6.66
CA LEU A 161 -0.92 12.90 7.58
C LEU A 161 -1.98 12.22 8.43
#